data_AF-A0A7S2SFX2-F1
#
_entry.id   AF-A0A7S2SFX2-F1
#
_cell.length_a   1.000
_cell.length_b   1.000
_cell.length_c   1.000
_cell.angle_alpha   90.00
_cell.angle_beta   90.00
_cell.angle_gamma   90.00
#
_symmetry.space_group_name_H-M   'P 1'
#
loop_
_entity.id
_entity.type
_entity.pdbx_description
1 polymer ?
#
loop_
_entity_poly.entity_id
_entity_poly.type
_entity_poly.pdbx_seq_one_letter_code
_entity_poly.pdbx_strand_id
1 'polypeptide(L)'
;GGGQSTAIEFDIQLGGRVSNNTITAAFNGAAIYLSDDTECSFNTFIDTGSTAISVSLPSKNIRIENNKIFNSKNIGIRVIPTNENSYSAAFPKSTLYRAENISIRKNLLQRTKNVGIEIAQTKAIAVVDNTITDVSHHGIHIIDSDGAILRNNYISVVNTPKKFEPSGIYGSGLILNS
;
A
#
# COMPACT_ATOMS: atom_id res chain seq x y z
N GLY A 1 0.58 -8.14 -25.47
CA GLY A 1 1.08 -7.20 -24.45
C GLY A 1 0.02 -6.16 -24.22
N GLY A 2 -0.67 -6.22 -23.08
CA GLY A 2 -1.52 -5.11 -22.64
C GLY A 2 -0.63 -4.13 -21.86
N GLY A 3 -0.66 -2.85 -22.22
CA GLY A 3 0.09 -1.83 -21.51
C GLY A 3 -0.27 -1.84 -20.02
N GLN A 4 0.74 -1.84 -19.16
CA GLN A 4 0.56 -1.65 -17.72
C GLN A 4 0.24 -0.16 -17.51
N SER A 5 -1.03 0.22 -17.58
CA SER A 5 -1.43 1.61 -17.39
C SER A 5 -1.77 1.91 -15.93
N THR A 6 -1.27 3.04 -15.45
CA THR A 6 -1.74 3.71 -14.24
C THR A 6 -2.91 4.60 -14.60
N ALA A 7 -4.01 4.58 -13.84
CA ALA A 7 -5.16 5.45 -14.16
C ALA A 7 -4.95 6.91 -13.72
N ILE A 8 -4.33 7.13 -12.56
CA ILE A 8 -4.00 8.46 -12.04
C ILE A 8 -2.55 8.46 -11.57
N GLU A 9 -1.76 9.41 -12.06
CA GLU A 9 -0.34 9.52 -11.76
C GLU A 9 -0.01 10.95 -11.32
N PHE A 10 0.61 11.07 -10.15
CA PHE A 10 1.20 12.31 -9.65
C PHE A 10 2.70 12.13 -9.58
N ASP A 11 3.42 12.91 -10.37
CA ASP A 11 4.88 12.98 -10.33
C ASP A 11 5.32 14.29 -9.72
N ILE A 12 6.06 14.22 -8.61
CA ILE A 12 6.75 15.37 -7.99
C ILE A 12 5.76 16.51 -7.69
N GLN A 13 4.59 16.16 -7.14
CA GLN A 13 3.54 17.12 -6.80
C GLN A 13 3.71 17.65 -5.38
N LEU A 14 3.34 18.91 -5.18
CA LEU A 14 3.19 19.52 -3.87
C LEU A 14 1.73 19.90 -3.66
N GLY A 15 1.08 19.34 -2.64
CA GLY A 15 -0.32 19.65 -2.34
C GLY A 15 -1.33 18.98 -3.27
N GLY A 16 -0.95 17.90 -3.95
CA GLY A 16 -1.81 17.17 -4.90
C GLY A 16 -3.05 16.56 -4.21
N ARG A 17 -4.17 16.47 -4.94
CA ARG A 17 -5.40 15.86 -4.43
C ARG A 17 -6.08 14.97 -5.46
N VAL A 18 -6.26 13.70 -5.11
CA VAL A 18 -7.11 12.74 -5.84
C VAL A 18 -8.31 12.44 -4.96
N SER A 19 -9.51 12.90 -5.33
CA SER A 19 -10.69 12.63 -4.51
C SER A 19 -11.98 12.42 -5.29
N ASN A 20 -12.87 11.60 -4.71
CA ASN A 20 -14.21 11.31 -5.23
C ASN A 20 -14.23 10.68 -6.64
N ASN A 21 -13.21 9.89 -6.98
CA ASN A 21 -13.13 9.19 -8.26
C ASN A 21 -13.57 7.72 -8.15
N THR A 22 -14.04 7.15 -9.25
CA THR A 22 -14.19 5.70 -9.42
C THR A 22 -13.23 5.22 -10.50
N ILE A 23 -12.29 4.34 -10.14
CA ILE A 23 -11.27 3.77 -11.02
C ILE A 23 -11.56 2.27 -11.17
N THR A 24 -11.82 1.84 -12.40
CA THR A 24 -12.17 0.45 -12.73
C THR A 24 -11.19 -0.15 -13.74
N ALA A 25 -10.77 -1.39 -13.51
CA ALA A 25 -9.99 -2.21 -14.46
C ALA A 25 -8.63 -1.62 -14.91
N ALA A 26 -8.06 -0.69 -14.14
CA ALA A 26 -6.71 -0.18 -14.38
C ALA A 26 -5.65 -1.21 -13.94
N PHE A 27 -4.45 -1.20 -14.53
CA PHE A 27 -3.38 -2.05 -14.02
C PHE A 27 -2.91 -1.54 -12.66
N ASN A 28 -2.56 -0.25 -12.57
CA ASN A 28 -2.39 0.46 -11.31
C ASN A 28 -3.50 1.51 -11.17
N GLY A 29 -4.06 1.65 -9.97
CA GLY A 29 -5.13 2.62 -9.71
C GLY A 29 -4.60 4.06 -9.68
N ALA A 30 -4.04 4.46 -8.54
CA ALA A 30 -3.38 5.75 -8.36
C ALA A 30 -1.93 5.56 -7.92
N ALA A 31 -1.01 6.28 -8.54
CA ALA A 31 0.40 6.31 -8.18
C ALA A 31 0.82 7.73 -7.79
N ILE A 32 1.42 7.86 -6.61
CA ILE A 32 1.93 9.10 -6.04
C ILE A 32 3.44 8.96 -5.96
N TYR A 33 4.14 9.53 -6.95
CA TYR A 33 5.58 9.45 -7.06
C TYR A 33 6.23 10.72 -6.52
N LEU A 34 7.15 10.54 -5.56
CA LEU A 34 8.05 11.60 -5.07
C LEU A 34 7.31 12.91 -4.71
N SER A 35 6.13 12.80 -4.11
CA SER A 35 5.22 13.92 -3.89
C SER A 35 5.09 14.24 -2.41
N ASP A 36 4.80 15.49 -2.11
CA ASP A 36 4.65 15.99 -0.75
C ASP A 36 3.26 16.62 -0.54
N ASP A 37 2.80 16.60 0.71
CA ASP A 37 1.53 17.20 1.17
C ASP A 37 0.31 16.76 0.33
N THR A 38 0.36 15.53 -0.17
CA THR A 38 -0.60 15.00 -1.14
C THR A 38 -1.64 14.11 -0.49
N GLU A 39 -2.87 14.20 -0.99
CA GLU A 39 -4.02 13.45 -0.49
C GLU A 39 -4.65 12.57 -1.58
N CYS A 40 -4.91 11.31 -1.24
CA CYS A 40 -5.77 10.40 -2.00
C CYS A 40 -6.92 9.96 -1.10
N SER A 41 -8.13 10.50 -1.31
CA SER A 41 -9.25 10.27 -0.41
C SER A 41 -10.60 10.09 -1.08
N PHE A 42 -11.50 9.32 -0.45
CA PHE A 42 -12.86 9.09 -0.93
C PHE A 42 -12.95 8.50 -2.36
N ASN A 43 -11.91 7.81 -2.83
CA ASN A 43 -11.93 7.16 -4.13
C ASN A 43 -12.40 5.70 -4.00
N THR A 44 -12.96 5.17 -5.09
CA THR A 44 -13.33 3.76 -5.23
C THR A 44 -12.48 3.11 -6.32
N PHE A 45 -11.69 2.10 -5.96
CA PHE A 45 -10.84 1.33 -6.88
C PHE A 45 -11.42 -0.07 -7.03
N ILE A 46 -11.63 -0.53 -8.27
CA ILE A 46 -12.29 -1.80 -8.58
C ILE A 46 -11.46 -2.57 -9.62
N ASP A 47 -11.19 -3.84 -9.34
CA ASP A 47 -10.56 -4.79 -10.25
C ASP A 47 -9.18 -4.35 -10.76
N THR A 48 -8.35 -3.78 -9.88
CA THR A 48 -7.00 -3.32 -10.26
C THR A 48 -6.07 -4.50 -10.58
N GLY A 49 -5.29 -4.37 -11.66
CA GLY A 49 -4.42 -5.41 -12.19
C GLY A 49 -3.20 -5.75 -11.32
N SER A 50 -2.73 -4.79 -10.54
CA SER A 50 -1.60 -4.91 -9.61
C SER A 50 -1.89 -4.16 -8.31
N THR A 51 -1.62 -2.86 -8.25
CA THR A 51 -1.73 -2.06 -7.01
C THR A 51 -2.82 -1.01 -7.13
N ALA A 52 -3.70 -0.89 -6.14
CA ALA A 52 -4.76 0.11 -6.20
C ALA A 52 -4.25 1.52 -5.87
N ILE A 53 -3.44 1.67 -4.81
CA ILE A 53 -2.79 2.95 -4.47
C ILE A 53 -1.32 2.67 -4.18
N SER A 54 -0.41 3.32 -4.90
CA SER A 54 1.04 3.29 -4.62
C SER A 54 1.56 4.67 -4.25
N VAL A 55 2.48 4.71 -3.30
CA VAL A 55 3.29 5.87 -2.93
C VAL A 55 4.74 5.47 -3.04
N SER A 56 5.52 6.24 -3.79
CA SER A 56 6.96 6.01 -3.90
C SER A 56 7.76 6.93 -2.99
N LEU A 57 8.92 6.44 -2.53
CA LEU A 57 9.79 7.22 -1.66
C LEU A 57 10.91 7.92 -2.43
N PRO A 58 11.39 9.08 -1.93
CA PRO A 58 10.91 9.82 -0.75
C PRO A 58 9.64 10.65 -1.03
N SER A 59 8.59 10.45 -0.24
CA SER A 59 7.37 11.28 -0.21
C SER A 59 7.05 11.65 1.23
N LYS A 60 6.47 12.83 1.47
CA LYS A 60 6.17 13.32 2.84
C LYS A 60 4.72 13.78 2.99
N ASN A 61 4.22 13.63 4.22
CA ASN A 61 2.89 14.11 4.62
C ASN A 61 1.76 13.60 3.71
N ILE A 62 1.86 12.34 3.25
CA ILE A 62 0.85 11.73 2.39
C ILE A 62 -0.33 11.24 3.21
N ARG A 63 -1.55 11.55 2.77
CA ARG A 63 -2.79 11.07 3.37
C ARG A 63 -3.56 10.18 2.40
N ILE A 64 -3.76 8.92 2.79
CA ILE A 64 -4.58 7.94 2.08
C ILE A 64 -5.78 7.61 2.96
N GLU A 65 -6.93 8.24 2.70
CA GLU A 65 -8.03 8.24 3.66
C GLU A 65 -9.41 7.97 3.05
N ASN A 66 -10.25 7.17 3.72
CA ASN A 66 -11.64 6.92 3.30
C ASN A 66 -11.79 6.33 1.89
N ASN A 67 -10.79 5.62 1.37
CA ASN A 67 -10.90 4.95 0.07
C ASN A 67 -11.54 3.57 0.20
N LYS A 68 -12.18 3.12 -0.88
CA LYS A 68 -12.72 1.76 -1.02
C LYS A 68 -11.96 1.04 -2.12
N ILE A 69 -11.38 -0.11 -1.81
CA ILE A 69 -10.58 -0.91 -2.73
C ILE A 69 -11.20 -2.30 -2.80
N PHE A 70 -11.59 -2.71 -4.00
CA PHE A 70 -12.21 -4.00 -4.26
C PHE A 70 -11.42 -4.78 -5.32
N ASN A 71 -11.14 -6.06 -5.06
CA ASN A 71 -10.55 -7.00 -6.02
C ASN A 71 -9.19 -6.59 -6.59
N SER A 72 -8.28 -6.06 -5.76
CA SER A 72 -6.91 -5.83 -6.21
C SER A 72 -6.18 -7.16 -6.42
N LYS A 73 -5.64 -7.37 -7.64
CA LYS A 73 -4.97 -8.62 -8.01
C LYS A 73 -3.58 -8.80 -7.38
N ASN A 74 -3.03 -7.77 -6.75
CA ASN A 74 -1.80 -7.89 -5.97
C ASN A 74 -1.95 -7.16 -4.63
N ILE A 75 -1.82 -5.84 -4.61
CA ILE A 75 -1.75 -5.06 -3.37
C ILE A 75 -2.83 -3.98 -3.31
N GLY A 76 -3.41 -3.76 -2.13
CA GLY A 76 -4.38 -2.68 -1.93
C GLY A 76 -3.67 -1.34 -1.91
N ILE A 77 -2.91 -1.10 -0.84
CA ILE A 77 -2.13 0.13 -0.65
C ILE A 77 -0.67 -0.25 -0.46
N ARG A 78 0.22 0.43 -1.20
CA ARG A 78 1.67 0.21 -1.17
C ARG A 78 2.41 1.52 -0.91
N VAL A 79 3.34 1.52 0.03
CA VAL A 79 4.24 2.64 0.33
C VAL A 79 5.67 2.11 0.39
N ILE A 80 6.42 2.21 -0.70
CA ILE A 80 7.77 1.61 -0.82
C ILE A 80 8.72 2.50 -1.65
N PRO A 81 10.04 2.32 -1.54
CA PRO A 81 11.02 3.02 -2.38
C PRO A 81 10.78 2.83 -3.89
N THR A 82 11.07 3.87 -4.68
CA THR A 82 10.95 3.87 -6.15
C THR A 82 11.76 2.77 -6.85
N ASN A 83 12.84 2.28 -6.24
CA ASN A 83 13.69 1.23 -6.78
C ASN A 83 13.22 -0.16 -6.32
N GLU A 84 12.01 -0.53 -6.74
CA GLU A 84 11.31 -1.79 -6.40
C GLU A 84 12.13 -3.07 -6.69
N ASN A 85 13.16 -3.03 -7.54
CA ASN A 85 13.99 -4.18 -7.90
C ASN A 85 14.96 -4.66 -6.81
N SER A 86 14.92 -4.05 -5.63
CA SER A 86 16.06 -4.08 -4.72
C SER A 86 15.78 -4.53 -3.30
N TYR A 87 14.63 -5.17 -3.07
CA TYR A 87 14.39 -6.00 -1.87
C TYR A 87 15.22 -7.30 -1.87
N SER A 88 16.44 -7.27 -2.42
CA SER A 88 17.47 -8.21 -2.02
C SER A 88 18.03 -7.73 -0.68
N ALA A 89 18.48 -8.66 0.17
CA ALA A 89 19.01 -8.40 1.51
C ALA A 89 20.24 -7.45 1.58
N ALA A 90 20.59 -6.79 0.46
CA ALA A 90 21.75 -5.94 0.28
C ALA A 90 21.42 -4.44 0.18
N PHE A 91 20.16 -4.02 0.24
CA PHE A 91 19.88 -2.58 0.31
C PHE A 91 20.31 -2.04 1.68
N PRO A 92 21.28 -1.11 1.73
CA PRO A 92 21.66 -0.51 2.99
C PRO A 92 20.42 0.15 3.58
N LYS A 93 20.20 -0.06 4.89
CA LYS A 93 19.20 0.66 5.70
C LYS A 93 19.52 2.16 5.65
N SER A 94 19.21 2.79 4.52
CA SER A 94 19.56 4.17 4.25
C SER A 94 18.50 5.03 4.89
N THR A 95 18.89 5.78 5.92
CA THR A 95 18.04 6.77 6.57
C THR A 95 17.72 7.95 5.64
N LEU A 96 18.37 8.06 4.48
CA LEU A 96 18.27 9.20 3.57
C LEU A 96 17.02 9.20 2.69
N TYR A 97 16.39 8.04 2.45
CA TYR A 97 15.29 7.90 1.48
C TYR A 97 14.03 7.32 2.11
N ARG A 98 13.65 7.85 3.28
CA ARG A 98 12.46 7.42 4.00
C ARG A 98 11.28 8.34 3.70
N ALA A 99 10.10 7.74 3.56
CA ALA A 99 8.86 8.49 3.67
C ALA A 99 8.70 8.99 5.10
N GLU A 100 8.16 10.19 5.25
CA GLU A 100 7.86 10.74 6.56
C GLU A 100 6.37 11.12 6.67
N ASN A 101 5.78 10.86 7.83
CA ASN A 101 4.42 11.29 8.18
C ASN A 101 3.35 10.79 7.20
N ILE A 102 3.43 9.52 6.81
CA ILE A 102 2.41 8.90 5.98
C ILE A 102 1.23 8.47 6.86
N SER A 103 0.01 8.74 6.42
CA SER A 103 -1.24 8.42 7.13
C SER A 103 -2.13 7.56 6.23
N ILE A 104 -2.42 6.33 6.65
CA ILE A 104 -3.34 5.42 5.98
C ILE A 104 -4.50 5.15 6.92
N ARG A 105 -5.66 5.78 6.66
CA ARG A 105 -6.77 5.79 7.61
C ARG A 105 -8.14 5.51 7.01
N LYS A 106 -8.98 4.79 7.75
CA LYS A 106 -10.41 4.62 7.41
C LYS A 106 -10.63 4.06 6.00
N ASN A 107 -9.69 3.28 5.47
CA ASN A 107 -9.85 2.65 4.17
C ASN A 107 -10.56 1.30 4.34
N LEU A 108 -11.38 0.96 3.36
CA LEU A 108 -12.00 -0.35 3.21
C LEU A 108 -11.28 -1.09 2.08
N LEU A 109 -10.57 -2.17 2.41
CA LEU A 109 -9.91 -3.05 1.47
C LEU A 109 -10.59 -4.42 1.52
N GLN A 110 -11.11 -4.88 0.39
CA GLN A 110 -11.78 -6.16 0.30
C GLN A 110 -11.31 -6.95 -0.92
N ARG A 111 -11.03 -8.26 -0.70
CA ARG A 111 -10.61 -9.20 -1.75
C ARG A 111 -9.29 -8.83 -2.42
N THR A 112 -8.28 -8.48 -1.62
CA THR A 112 -6.92 -8.26 -2.13
C THR A 112 -6.14 -9.58 -2.21
N LYS A 113 -5.60 -9.91 -3.38
CA LYS A 113 -5.02 -11.25 -3.63
C LYS A 113 -3.68 -11.52 -2.94
N ASN A 114 -2.92 -10.49 -2.58
CA ASN A 114 -1.63 -10.67 -1.89
C ASN A 114 -1.61 -9.93 -0.55
N VAL A 115 -1.31 -8.63 -0.56
CA VAL A 115 -1.16 -7.83 0.67
C VAL A 115 -2.20 -6.71 0.71
N GLY A 116 -2.89 -6.53 1.83
CA GLY A 116 -3.82 -5.41 2.01
C GLY A 116 -3.07 -4.09 1.99
N ILE A 117 -2.21 -3.87 2.99
CA ILE A 117 -1.35 -2.68 3.12
C ILE A 117 0.10 -3.13 3.25
N GLU A 118 0.95 -2.71 2.32
CA GLU A 118 2.40 -2.97 2.32
C GLU A 118 3.14 -1.64 2.51
N ILE A 119 3.98 -1.56 3.54
CA ILE A 119 4.74 -0.35 3.88
C ILE A 119 6.18 -0.74 4.13
N ALA A 120 7.11 0.04 3.59
CA ALA A 120 8.51 -0.19 3.86
C ALA A 120 9.38 1.07 3.83
N GLN A 121 10.43 1.05 4.65
CA GLN A 121 11.41 2.14 4.77
C GLN A 121 10.74 3.50 5.06
N THR A 122 9.82 3.53 6.01
CA THR A 122 9.10 4.75 6.41
C THR A 122 9.46 5.19 7.83
N LYS A 123 9.17 6.45 8.16
CA LYS A 123 9.29 7.01 9.50
C LYS A 123 7.96 7.68 9.89
N ALA A 124 7.50 7.40 11.11
CA ALA A 124 6.26 7.96 11.65
C ALA A 124 5.02 7.66 10.77
N ILE A 125 4.87 6.41 10.32
CA ILE A 125 3.67 5.92 9.62
C ILE A 125 2.52 5.70 10.61
N ALA A 126 1.31 6.10 10.24
CA ALA A 126 0.10 5.77 10.97
C ALA A 126 -0.86 4.94 10.11
N VAL A 127 -1.17 3.71 10.53
CA VAL A 127 -2.17 2.83 9.92
C VAL A 127 -3.31 2.66 10.93
N VAL A 128 -4.40 3.41 10.74
CA VAL A 128 -5.43 3.58 11.78
C VAL A 128 -6.85 3.43 11.23
N ASP A 129 -7.71 2.72 11.96
CA ASP A 129 -9.13 2.55 11.65
C ASP A 129 -9.40 1.94 10.25
N ASN A 130 -8.52 1.10 9.71
CA ASN A 130 -8.75 0.45 8.40
C ASN A 130 -9.49 -0.89 8.57
N THR A 131 -10.32 -1.23 7.58
CA THR A 131 -11.01 -2.51 7.48
C THR A 131 -10.44 -3.28 6.29
N ILE A 132 -9.81 -4.42 6.56
CA ILE A 132 -9.11 -5.24 5.57
C ILE A 132 -9.70 -6.65 5.62
N THR A 133 -10.42 -7.07 4.59
CA THR A 133 -11.09 -8.38 4.54
C THR A 133 -10.77 -9.16 3.28
N ASP A 134 -10.86 -10.48 3.36
CA ASP A 134 -10.66 -11.40 2.25
C ASP A 134 -9.29 -11.26 1.57
N VAL A 135 -8.25 -10.96 2.36
CA VAL A 135 -6.88 -10.92 1.87
C VAL A 135 -6.27 -12.32 1.87
N SER A 136 -5.56 -12.69 0.80
CA SER A 136 -5.04 -14.07 0.67
C SER A 136 -3.67 -14.31 1.31
N HIS A 137 -2.89 -13.27 1.60
CA HIS A 137 -1.56 -13.41 2.22
C HIS A 137 -1.40 -12.56 3.48
N HIS A 138 -1.12 -11.25 3.37
CA HIS A 138 -0.91 -10.39 4.54
C HIS A 138 -1.94 -9.26 4.63
N GLY A 139 -2.57 -9.09 5.79
CA GLY A 139 -3.44 -7.92 6.00
C GLY A 139 -2.66 -6.62 5.95
N ILE A 140 -1.69 -6.49 6.87
CA ILE A 140 -0.74 -5.36 6.95
C ILE A 140 0.68 -5.93 7.04
N HIS A 141 1.59 -5.43 6.21
CA HIS A 141 3.01 -5.79 6.22
C HIS A 141 3.87 -4.52 6.31
N ILE A 142 4.65 -4.39 7.39
CA ILE A 142 5.54 -3.25 7.62
C ILE A 142 6.98 -3.74 7.69
N ILE A 143 7.87 -3.10 6.94
CA ILE A 143 9.27 -3.51 6.77
C ILE A 143 10.20 -2.30 7.02
N ASP A 144 11.26 -2.47 7.82
CA ASP A 144 12.31 -1.48 8.03
C ASP A 144 11.79 -0.05 8.31
N SER A 145 10.70 0.05 9.08
CA SER A 145 10.01 1.32 9.36
C SER A 145 10.09 1.68 10.84
N ASP A 146 10.30 2.96 11.12
CA ASP A 146 10.45 3.47 12.49
C ASP A 146 9.21 4.25 12.93
N GLY A 147 8.83 4.10 14.20
CA GLY A 147 7.74 4.87 14.81
C GLY A 147 6.36 4.58 14.20
N ALA A 148 6.12 3.33 13.76
CA ALA A 148 4.85 2.93 13.20
C ALA A 148 3.74 2.87 14.27
N ILE A 149 2.61 3.52 13.99
CA ILE A 149 1.41 3.47 14.83
C ILE A 149 0.36 2.62 14.13
N LEU A 150 -0.04 1.53 14.77
CA LEU A 150 -1.12 0.65 14.30
C LEU A 150 -2.22 0.65 15.35
N ARG A 151 -3.42 1.11 14.98
CA ARG A 151 -4.51 1.25 15.94
C ARG A 151 -5.85 1.00 15.28
N ASN A 152 -6.72 0.24 15.96
CA ASN A 152 -8.12 0.02 15.56
C ASN A 152 -8.32 -0.52 14.13
N ASN A 153 -7.37 -1.31 13.60
CA ASN A 153 -7.58 -1.94 12.31
C ASN A 153 -8.35 -3.25 12.49
N TYR A 154 -9.37 -3.47 11.67
CA TYR A 154 -10.05 -4.76 11.57
C TYR A 154 -9.44 -5.55 10.41
N ILE A 155 -8.91 -6.74 10.69
CA ILE A 155 -8.24 -7.57 9.69
C ILE A 155 -8.84 -8.97 9.71
N SER A 156 -9.41 -9.39 8.58
CA SER A 156 -9.90 -10.73 8.33
C SER A 156 -9.17 -11.31 7.13
N VAL A 157 -8.18 -12.16 7.39
CA VAL A 157 -7.42 -12.86 6.35
C VAL A 157 -8.15 -14.15 6.02
N VAL A 158 -8.41 -14.37 4.73
CA VAL A 158 -8.88 -15.67 4.27
C VAL A 158 -7.63 -16.43 3.88
N ASN A 159 -7.18 -17.30 4.79
CA ASN A 159 -6.11 -18.24 4.49
C ASN A 159 -6.58 -19.16 3.36
N THR A 160 -6.30 -18.77 2.12
CA THR A 160 -6.35 -19.74 1.02
C THR A 160 -5.14 -20.64 1.21
N PRO A 161 -5.30 -21.94 1.46
CA PRO A 161 -4.18 -22.87 1.47
C PRO A 161 -3.62 -22.95 0.05
N LYS A 162 -2.71 -22.04 -0.30
CA LYS A 162 -1.87 -22.22 -1.48
C LYS A 162 -0.74 -23.15 -1.07
N LYS A 163 -0.51 -24.16 -1.93
CA LYS A 163 0.66 -25.05 -1.91
C LYS A 163 1.89 -24.28 -1.41
N PHE A 164 2.48 -24.78 -0.32
CA PHE A 164 3.78 -24.41 0.24
C PHE A 164 4.57 -23.43 -0.64
N GLU A 165 4.53 -22.14 -0.31
CA GLU A 165 5.63 -21.25 -0.67
C GLU A 165 6.89 -21.85 0.00
N PRO A 166 7.98 -22.11 -0.73
CA PRO A 166 9.20 -22.74 -0.17
C PRO A 166 9.80 -21.98 1.02
N SER A 167 9.43 -20.71 1.19
CA SER A 167 9.81 -19.84 2.30
C SER A 167 9.11 -20.16 3.63
N GLY A 168 8.05 -20.98 3.63
CA GLY A 168 7.32 -21.37 4.85
C GLY A 168 6.55 -20.22 5.52
N ILE A 169 6.40 -19.06 4.87
CA ILE A 169 5.68 -17.91 5.43
C ILE A 169 4.18 -18.10 5.16
N TYR A 170 3.43 -18.37 6.23
CA TYR A 170 1.98 -18.42 6.18
C TYR A 170 1.37 -17.02 6.09
N GLY A 171 0.21 -16.92 5.45
CA GLY A 171 -0.60 -15.72 5.50
C GLY A 171 -0.85 -15.28 6.94
N SER A 172 -0.74 -13.98 7.20
CA SER A 172 -0.74 -13.40 8.54
C SER A 172 -1.57 -12.13 8.54
N GLY A 173 -2.34 -11.88 9.61
CA GLY A 173 -3.08 -10.62 9.74
C GLY A 173 -2.15 -9.41 9.74
N LEU A 174 -1.06 -9.49 10.51
CA LEU A 174 -0.07 -8.43 10.69
C LEU A 174 1.35 -9.03 10.69
N ILE A 175 2.27 -8.42 9.95
CA ILE A 175 3.71 -8.70 10.00
C ILE A 175 4.49 -7.40 10.22
N LEU A 176 5.41 -7.43 11.17
CA LEU A 176 6.34 -6.35 11.48
C LEU A 176 7.77 -6.88 11.37
N ASN A 177 8.52 -6.39 10.37
CA ASN A 177 9.93 -6.69 10.17
C ASN A 177 10.76 -5.42 10.41
N SER A 178 11.68 -5.47 11.37
CA SER A 178 12.53 -4.35 11.80
C SER A 178 13.94 -4.38 11.22
#